data_AF-A0A2W6BKH5-F1
#
_entry.id   AF-A0A2W6BKH5-F1
#
_cell.length_a   1.000
_cell.length_b   1.000
_cell.length_c   1.000
_cell.angle_alpha   90.00
_cell.angle_beta   90.00
_cell.angle_gamma   90.00
#
_symmetry.space_group_name_H-M   'P 1'
#
loop_
_entity.id
_entity.type
_entity.pdbx_description
1 polymer ?
#
loop_
_entity_poly.entity_id
_entity_poly.type
_entity_poly.pdbx_seq_one_letter_code
_entity_poly.pdbx_strand_id
1 'polypeptide(L)'
;MKGGMPYLYVTDPGRRFGRNRFLAIALAPLVLMNLAALALLVLNPSWSWTAPALVANTSGAVGDLWVAALLIRFPSWVQVEDRKLGFAVWRSPGRSAAEVLARAPRHRIALPGWVSGWLLSTLAIFAILPSAAITLLRRSNPNAESSTLWLGPLVLASVRRRPGRLPGVGTVAGQINLGLLFLLAALFAGLLVLAWTLWRRWRRR
;
A
#
# COMPACT_ATOMS: atom_id res chain seq x y z
N MET A 1 -10.03 -5.08 -26.83
CA MET A 1 -10.37 -3.76 -26.28
C MET A 1 -9.37 -3.45 -25.15
N LYS A 2 -8.61 -2.35 -25.25
CA LYS A 2 -7.59 -1.93 -24.27
C LYS A 2 -8.29 -1.08 -23.20
N GLY A 3 -8.57 -1.68 -22.04
CA GLY A 3 -9.28 -1.02 -20.95
C GLY A 3 -8.37 -0.13 -20.09
N GLY A 4 -8.63 1.18 -20.12
CA GLY A 4 -9.22 1.85 -18.96
C GLY A 4 -8.37 2.28 -17.75
N MET A 5 -7.04 2.19 -17.76
CA MET A 5 -6.19 2.85 -16.75
C MET A 5 -5.02 3.55 -17.44
N PRO A 6 -4.71 4.82 -17.14
CA PRO A 6 -3.48 5.44 -17.61
C PRO A 6 -2.29 4.73 -16.97
N TYR A 7 -1.75 3.74 -17.66
CA TYR A 7 -0.56 3.03 -17.25
C TYR A 7 0.64 3.85 -17.74
N LEU A 8 1.15 4.74 -16.90
CA LEU A 8 2.35 5.53 -17.16
C LEU A 8 3.58 4.64 -17.04
N TYR A 9 3.77 3.80 -18.05
CA TYR A 9 4.89 2.88 -18.13
C TYR A 9 5.95 3.46 -19.05
N VAL A 10 7.00 3.99 -18.44
CA VAL A 10 8.13 4.59 -19.15
C VAL A 10 9.29 3.61 -19.09
N THR A 11 9.37 2.69 -20.04
CA THR A 11 10.61 1.93 -20.24
C THR A 11 11.58 2.73 -21.10
N ASP A 12 12.86 2.59 -20.79
CA ASP A 12 13.99 3.11 -21.57
C ASP A 12 14.87 1.94 -22.06
N PRO A 13 14.41 1.16 -23.06
CA PRO A 13 15.13 -0.03 -23.53
C PRO A 13 16.50 0.33 -24.08
N GLY A 14 17.51 -0.48 -23.77
CA GLY A 14 18.90 -0.22 -24.17
C GLY A 14 19.69 0.63 -23.17
N ARG A 15 19.04 1.36 -22.26
CA ARG A 15 19.73 2.06 -21.18
C ARG A 15 19.94 1.15 -19.98
N ARG A 16 21.16 1.17 -19.44
CA ARG A 16 21.58 0.36 -18.30
C ARG A 16 21.89 1.27 -17.12
N PHE A 17 21.37 0.92 -15.95
CA PHE A 17 21.64 1.60 -14.69
C PHE A 17 22.31 0.65 -13.71
N GLY A 18 23.26 1.16 -12.91
CA GLY A 18 23.81 0.36 -11.81
C GLY A 18 22.69 -0.04 -10.84
N ARG A 19 22.77 -1.25 -10.27
CA ARG A 19 21.74 -1.83 -9.38
C ARG A 19 21.19 -0.82 -8.35
N ASN A 20 22.07 -0.13 -7.64
CA ASN A 20 21.65 0.81 -6.58
C ASN A 20 20.92 2.04 -7.13
N ARG A 21 21.32 2.52 -8.32
CA ARG A 21 20.65 3.63 -8.99
C ARG A 21 19.27 3.22 -9.48
N PHE A 22 19.18 2.02 -10.04
CA PHE A 22 17.89 1.43 -10.44
C PHE A 22 16.95 1.29 -9.23
N LEU A 23 17.44 0.76 -8.10
CA LEU A 23 16.67 0.68 -6.85
C LEU A 23 16.18 2.04 -6.37
N ALA A 24 17.03 3.07 -6.42
CA ALA A 24 16.65 4.42 -6.03
C ALA A 24 15.54 4.97 -6.95
N ILE A 25 15.64 4.77 -8.26
CA ILE A 25 14.62 5.19 -9.22
C ILE A 25 13.29 4.45 -8.96
N ALA A 26 13.34 3.12 -8.82
CA ALA A 26 12.15 2.29 -8.61
C ALA A 26 11.43 2.62 -7.28
N LEU A 27 12.17 2.91 -6.21
CA LEU A 27 11.60 3.19 -4.89
C LEU A 27 11.31 4.67 -4.64
N ALA A 28 11.78 5.58 -5.50
CA ALA A 28 11.59 7.02 -5.30
C ALA A 28 10.10 7.43 -5.22
N PRO A 29 9.19 6.99 -6.10
CA PRO A 29 7.77 7.35 -5.99
C PRO A 29 7.18 6.88 -4.66
N LEU A 30 7.48 5.64 -4.25
CA LEU A 30 7.01 5.09 -2.98
C LEU A 30 7.47 5.95 -1.80
N VAL A 31 8.78 6.21 -1.70
CA VAL A 31 9.37 6.93 -0.56
C VAL A 31 8.92 8.39 -0.53
N LEU A 32 9.04 9.10 -1.65
CA LEU A 32 8.74 10.54 -1.70
C LEU A 32 7.25 10.82 -1.46
N MET A 33 6.35 10.05 -2.10
CA MET A 33 4.91 10.26 -1.93
C MET A 33 4.44 9.85 -0.53
N ASN A 34 5.00 8.78 0.05
CA ASN A 34 4.66 8.41 1.43
C ASN A 34 5.17 9.44 2.43
N LEU A 35 6.39 9.95 2.29
CA LEU A 35 6.91 11.01 3.16
C LEU A 35 6.08 12.28 3.05
N ALA A 36 5.69 12.68 1.84
CA ALA A 36 4.81 13.81 1.62
C ALA A 36 3.44 13.59 2.27
N ALA A 37 2.80 12.44 2.04
CA ALA A 37 1.50 12.13 2.64
C ALA A 37 1.54 12.06 4.17
N LEU A 38 2.62 11.51 4.77
CA LEU A 38 2.84 11.53 6.21
C LEU A 38 3.03 12.95 6.74
N ALA A 39 3.83 13.77 6.07
CA ALA A 39 4.02 15.17 6.46
C ALA A 39 2.69 15.94 6.43
N LEU A 40 1.87 15.75 5.39
CA LEU A 40 0.55 16.37 5.31
C LEU A 40 -0.41 15.87 6.40
N LEU A 41 -0.36 14.59 6.74
CA LEU A 41 -1.16 14.03 7.84
C LEU A 41 -0.76 14.63 9.19
N VAL A 42 0.54 14.87 9.42
CA VAL A 42 1.05 15.53 10.63
C VAL A 42 0.65 17.01 10.68
N LEU A 43 0.76 17.72 9.55
CA LEU A 43 0.42 19.14 9.45
C LEU A 43 -1.08 19.39 9.60
N ASN A 44 -1.90 18.50 9.03
CA ASN A 44 -3.35 18.63 9.13
C ASN A 44 -4.06 17.26 9.14
N PRO A 45 -4.30 16.68 10.33
CA PRO A 45 -4.99 15.40 10.47
C PRO A 45 -6.43 15.40 9.92
N SER A 46 -7.04 16.58 9.72
CA SER A 46 -8.40 16.68 9.17
C SER A 46 -8.47 16.44 7.66
N TRP A 47 -7.33 16.38 6.96
CA TRP A 47 -7.26 16.08 5.53
C TRP A 47 -7.47 14.59 5.27
N SER A 48 -8.74 14.20 5.26
CA SER A 48 -9.22 12.83 5.12
C SER A 48 -8.74 12.07 3.88
N TRP A 49 -8.20 12.77 2.87
CA TRP A 49 -7.67 12.17 1.64
C TRP A 49 -6.20 11.71 1.74
N THR A 50 -5.43 12.21 2.71
CA THR A 50 -3.98 11.93 2.83
C THR A 50 -3.71 10.45 3.16
N ALA A 51 -4.51 9.84 4.04
CA ALA A 51 -4.40 8.43 4.38
C ALA A 51 -4.77 7.50 3.20
N PRO A 52 -5.91 7.70 2.50
CA PRO A 52 -6.19 6.99 1.25
C PRO A 52 -5.08 7.14 0.20
N ALA A 53 -4.49 8.32 0.05
CA ALA A 53 -3.39 8.56 -0.89
C ALA A 53 -2.14 7.74 -0.53
N LEU A 54 -1.77 7.69 0.76
CA LEU A 54 -0.64 6.88 1.22
C LEU A 54 -0.85 5.39 0.95
N VAL A 55 -2.09 4.90 1.10
CA VAL A 55 -2.43 3.52 0.79
C VAL A 55 -2.43 3.24 -0.69
N ALA A 56 -3.02 4.12 -1.49
CA ALA A 56 -3.01 3.98 -2.94
C ALA A 56 -1.57 3.92 -3.46
N ASN A 57 -0.69 4.78 -2.95
CA ASN A 57 0.72 4.77 -3.32
C ASN A 57 1.45 3.50 -2.87
N THR A 58 1.30 3.11 -1.60
CA THR A 58 1.99 1.93 -1.07
C THR A 58 1.49 0.64 -1.73
N SER A 59 0.19 0.52 -2.00
CA SER A 59 -0.40 -0.64 -2.68
C SER A 59 -0.04 -0.68 -4.17
N GLY A 60 0.04 0.48 -4.83
CA GLY A 60 0.53 0.59 -6.21
C GLY A 60 1.99 0.18 -6.38
N ALA A 61 2.83 0.44 -5.37
CA ALA A 61 4.27 0.15 -5.40
C ALA A 61 4.64 -1.32 -5.11
N VAL A 62 3.67 -2.24 -5.00
CA VAL A 62 3.95 -3.67 -4.74
C VAL A 62 4.88 -4.27 -5.80
N GLY A 63 4.70 -3.90 -7.07
CA GLY A 63 5.57 -4.33 -8.16
C GLY A 63 7.01 -3.84 -7.99
N ASP A 64 7.19 -2.59 -7.57
CA ASP A 64 8.51 -1.99 -7.36
C ASP A 64 9.23 -2.61 -6.16
N LEU A 65 8.51 -2.82 -5.05
CA LEU A 65 9.02 -3.52 -3.87
C LEU A 65 9.46 -4.95 -4.19
N TRP A 66 8.69 -5.63 -5.04
CA TRP A 66 9.02 -6.95 -5.53
C TRP A 66 10.30 -6.94 -6.37
N VAL A 67 10.39 -6.08 -7.38
CA VAL A 67 11.60 -5.91 -8.20
C VAL A 67 12.81 -5.56 -7.33
N ALA A 68 12.64 -4.66 -6.36
CA ALA A 68 13.70 -4.30 -5.42
C ALA A 68 14.19 -5.49 -4.59
N ALA A 69 13.28 -6.29 -4.06
CA ALA A 69 13.61 -7.51 -3.31
C ALA A 69 14.39 -8.53 -4.17
N LEU A 70 14.06 -8.64 -5.47
CA LEU A 70 14.82 -9.47 -6.40
C LEU A 70 16.22 -8.91 -6.65
N LEU A 71 16.32 -7.60 -6.93
CA LEU A 71 17.57 -6.94 -7.30
C LEU A 71 18.60 -6.94 -6.16
N ILE A 72 18.17 -6.80 -4.90
CA ILE A 72 19.06 -6.81 -3.72
C ILE A 72 19.85 -8.14 -3.60
N ARG A 73 19.35 -9.24 -4.19
CA ARG A 73 20.06 -10.54 -4.21
C ARG A 73 21.30 -10.52 -5.09
N PHE A 74 21.32 -9.69 -6.12
CA PHE A 74 22.44 -9.56 -7.04
C PHE A 74 23.54 -8.65 -6.47
N PRO A 75 24.82 -8.83 -6.85
CA PRO A 75 25.90 -7.96 -6.43
C PRO A 75 25.68 -6.48 -6.83
N SER A 76 26.25 -5.53 -6.08
CA SER A 76 26.06 -4.09 -6.33
C SER A 76 26.61 -3.60 -7.67
N TRP A 77 27.58 -4.31 -8.24
CA TRP A 77 28.23 -3.96 -9.50
C TRP A 77 27.45 -4.41 -10.74
N VAL A 78 26.30 -5.07 -10.60
CA VAL A 78 25.49 -5.45 -11.77
C VAL A 78 24.79 -4.23 -12.36
N GLN A 79 24.51 -4.31 -13.66
CA GLN A 79 23.73 -3.33 -14.39
C GLN A 79 22.32 -3.88 -14.62
N VAL A 80 21.31 -3.04 -14.53
CA VAL A 80 19.91 -3.38 -14.70
C VAL A 80 19.35 -2.58 -15.87
N GLU A 81 18.64 -3.27 -16.74
CA GLU A 81 17.92 -2.69 -17.87
C GLU A 81 16.43 -2.95 -17.67
N ASP A 82 15.63 -1.89 -17.69
CA ASP A 82 14.17 -2.01 -17.67
C ASP A 82 13.66 -2.39 -19.07
N ARG A 83 12.73 -3.33 -19.13
CA ARG A 83 12.18 -3.89 -20.37
C ARG A 83 10.67 -4.00 -20.23
N LYS A 84 9.97 -3.98 -21.37
CA LYS A 84 8.50 -3.94 -21.41
C LYS A 84 7.74 -4.95 -20.51
N LEU A 85 8.34 -6.11 -20.24
CA LEU A 85 7.74 -7.18 -19.45
C LEU A 85 8.51 -7.49 -18.15
N GLY A 86 9.50 -6.68 -17.77
CA GLY A 86 10.33 -6.91 -16.59
C GLY A 86 11.70 -6.26 -16.69
N PHE A 87 12.73 -6.85 -16.11
CA PHE A 87 14.09 -6.30 -16.17
C PHE A 87 15.10 -7.37 -16.58
N ALA A 88 16.21 -6.93 -17.17
CA ALA A 88 17.37 -7.77 -17.42
C ALA A 88 18.54 -7.34 -16.52
N VAL A 89 19.24 -8.33 -15.98
CA VAL A 89 20.45 -8.11 -15.17
C VAL A 89 21.67 -8.47 -16.01
N TRP A 90 22.56 -7.51 -16.15
CA TRP A 90 23.78 -7.60 -16.93
C TRP A 90 25.00 -7.61 -16.02
N ARG A 91 25.97 -8.45 -16.37
CA ARG A 91 27.28 -8.46 -15.72
C ARG A 91 28.09 -7.22 -16.12
N SER A 92 28.94 -6.76 -15.21
CA SER A 92 30.01 -5.81 -15.58
C SER A 92 31.14 -6.54 -16.33
N PRO A 93 31.88 -5.85 -17.23
CA PRO A 93 33.10 -6.39 -17.84
C PRO A 93 34.08 -6.91 -16.77
N GLY A 94 34.76 -8.03 -17.03
CA GLY A 94 35.70 -8.65 -16.08
C GLY A 94 35.08 -9.42 -14.91
N ARG A 95 33.73 -9.51 -14.81
CA ARG A 95 33.04 -10.33 -13.79
C ARG A 95 32.43 -11.59 -14.40
N SER A 96 32.38 -12.67 -13.60
CA SER A 96 31.87 -13.98 -14.03
C SER A 96 30.34 -13.98 -14.20
N ALA A 97 29.87 -14.58 -15.30
CA ALA A 97 28.44 -14.80 -15.51
C ALA A 97 27.85 -15.81 -14.51
N ALA A 98 28.66 -16.77 -14.05
CA ALA A 98 28.23 -17.77 -13.07
C ALA A 98 27.80 -17.14 -11.74
N GLU A 99 28.46 -16.06 -11.31
CA GLU A 99 28.11 -15.33 -10.08
C GLU A 99 26.71 -14.70 -10.17
N VAL A 100 26.37 -14.15 -11.35
CA VAL A 100 25.05 -13.55 -11.59
C VAL A 100 23.98 -14.63 -11.64
N LEU A 101 24.23 -15.71 -12.39
CA LEU A 101 23.30 -16.83 -12.53
C LEU A 101 23.05 -17.58 -11.21
N ALA A 102 24.06 -17.70 -10.36
CA ALA A 102 23.91 -18.30 -9.03
C ALA A 102 22.93 -17.53 -8.12
N ARG A 103 22.82 -16.21 -8.32
CA ARG A 103 21.89 -15.34 -7.58
C ARG A 103 20.52 -15.23 -8.25
N ALA A 104 20.43 -15.57 -9.53
CA ALA A 104 19.21 -15.48 -10.31
C ALA A 104 18.12 -16.41 -9.74
N PRO A 105 16.86 -15.94 -9.68
CA PRO A 105 15.78 -16.79 -9.23
C PRO A 105 15.52 -17.92 -10.23
N ARG A 106 15.56 -19.17 -9.75
CA ARG A 106 15.46 -20.39 -10.57
C ARG A 106 14.03 -20.76 -10.99
N HIS A 107 13.01 -20.14 -10.39
CA HIS A 107 11.59 -20.40 -10.67
C HIS A 107 10.82 -19.10 -10.88
N ARG A 108 9.66 -19.15 -11.55
CA ARG A 108 8.67 -18.05 -11.54
C ARG A 108 8.32 -17.77 -10.09
N ILE A 109 8.92 -16.74 -9.50
CA ILE A 109 8.64 -16.47 -8.10
C ILE A 109 7.23 -15.87 -8.05
N ALA A 110 6.31 -16.59 -7.41
CA ALA A 110 4.99 -16.04 -7.10
C ALA A 110 5.17 -14.85 -6.15
N LEU A 111 4.24 -13.89 -6.19
CA LEU A 111 4.12 -12.87 -5.15
C LEU A 111 4.25 -13.56 -3.77
N PRO A 112 5.20 -13.15 -2.91
CA PRO A 112 5.40 -13.81 -1.63
C PRO A 112 4.10 -13.78 -0.86
N GLY A 113 3.75 -14.87 -0.18
CA GLY A 113 2.50 -14.94 0.56
C GLY A 113 2.30 -13.78 1.56
N TRP A 114 3.38 -13.19 2.06
CA TRP A 114 3.32 -12.00 2.92
C TRP A 114 2.90 -10.73 2.16
N VAL A 115 3.29 -10.57 0.89
CA VAL A 115 2.88 -9.44 0.03
C VAL A 115 1.41 -9.57 -0.33
N SER A 116 0.98 -10.77 -0.74
CA SER A 116 -0.43 -11.05 -1.04
C SER A 116 -1.30 -10.87 0.19
N GLY A 117 -0.84 -11.36 1.36
CA GLY A 117 -1.51 -11.16 2.64
C GLY A 117 -1.62 -9.68 2.99
N TRP A 118 -0.52 -8.93 2.90
CA TRP A 118 -0.52 -7.49 3.15
C TRP A 118 -1.48 -6.72 2.24
N LEU A 119 -1.49 -7.01 0.93
CA LEU A 119 -2.36 -6.35 -0.04
C LEU A 119 -3.83 -6.67 0.24
N LEU A 120 -4.17 -7.94 0.43
CA LEU A 120 -5.54 -8.38 0.71
C LEU A 120 -6.04 -7.84 2.05
N SER A 121 -5.22 -7.86 3.10
CA SER A 121 -5.57 -7.29 4.40
C SER A 121 -5.81 -5.79 4.30
N THR A 122 -4.97 -5.07 3.56
CA THR A 122 -5.16 -3.63 3.35
C THR A 122 -6.49 -3.37 2.63
N LEU A 123 -6.76 -4.04 1.51
CA LEU A 123 -8.03 -3.88 0.79
C LEU A 123 -9.25 -4.26 1.64
N ALA A 124 -9.17 -5.35 2.40
CA ALA A 124 -10.26 -5.82 3.25
C ALA A 124 -10.55 -4.84 4.40
N ILE A 125 -9.52 -4.32 5.07
CA ILE A 125 -9.67 -3.32 6.12
C ILE A 125 -10.35 -2.06 5.56
N PHE A 126 -9.94 -1.61 4.37
CA PHE A 126 -10.52 -0.42 3.73
C PHE A 126 -11.98 -0.62 3.29
N ALA A 127 -12.37 -1.83 2.91
CA ALA A 127 -13.76 -2.12 2.57
C ALA A 127 -14.64 -2.33 3.82
N ILE A 128 -14.12 -3.05 4.82
CA ILE A 128 -14.91 -3.58 5.93
C ILE A 128 -15.06 -2.56 7.05
N LEU A 129 -13.99 -1.92 7.52
CA LEU A 129 -14.06 -1.05 8.70
C LEU A 129 -14.96 0.19 8.48
N PRO A 130 -14.85 0.93 7.36
CA PRO A 130 -15.74 2.05 7.09
C PRO A 130 -17.22 1.62 6.97
N SER A 131 -17.47 0.51 6.27
CA SER A 131 -18.81 -0.04 6.07
C SER A 131 -19.44 -0.53 7.39
N ALA A 132 -18.66 -1.23 8.22
CA ALA A 132 -19.07 -1.69 9.53
C ALA A 132 -19.35 -0.52 10.48
N ALA A 133 -18.48 0.50 10.51
CA ALA A 133 -18.67 1.70 11.32
C ALA A 133 -19.96 2.45 10.95
N ILE A 134 -20.24 2.65 9.65
CA ILE A 134 -21.50 3.26 9.20
C ILE A 134 -22.71 2.40 9.56
N THR A 135 -22.63 1.08 9.36
CA THR A 135 -23.75 0.15 9.62
C THR A 135 -24.09 0.09 11.10
N LEU A 136 -23.07 0.02 11.97
CA LEU A 136 -23.23 0.04 13.41
C LEU A 136 -23.85 1.36 13.87
N LEU A 137 -23.35 2.50 13.37
CA LEU A 137 -23.92 3.82 13.70
C LEU A 137 -25.38 3.97 13.29
N ARG A 138 -25.79 3.36 12.16
CA ARG A 138 -27.19 3.37 11.73
C ARG A 138 -28.06 2.45 12.58
N ARG A 139 -27.56 1.28 12.97
CA ARG A 139 -28.30 0.32 13.80
C ARG A 139 -28.45 0.79 15.24
N SER A 140 -27.41 1.40 15.80
CA SER A 140 -27.40 1.81 17.21
C SER A 140 -28.31 2.99 17.52
N ASN A 141 -28.56 3.88 16.55
CA ASN A 141 -29.42 5.04 16.76
C ASN A 141 -30.21 5.42 15.49
N PRO A 142 -31.30 4.69 15.17
CA PRO A 142 -32.02 4.82 13.91
C PRO A 142 -32.82 6.13 13.79
N ASN A 143 -33.06 6.84 14.89
CA ASN A 143 -33.87 8.07 14.92
C ASN A 143 -33.05 9.34 15.18
N ALA A 144 -31.75 9.21 15.47
CA ALA A 144 -30.90 10.36 15.77
C ALA A 144 -30.59 11.17 14.50
N GLU A 145 -30.68 12.50 14.60
CA GLU A 145 -30.30 13.42 13.53
C GLU A 145 -28.79 13.38 13.24
N SER A 146 -27.99 13.12 14.28
CA SER A 146 -26.56 12.89 14.16
C SER A 146 -26.10 11.82 15.14
N SER A 147 -25.31 10.86 14.65
CA SER A 147 -24.68 9.82 15.45
C SER A 147 -23.17 9.82 15.20
N THR A 148 -22.37 9.81 16.27
CA THR A 148 -20.91 9.84 16.19
C THR A 148 -20.31 8.64 16.91
N LEU A 149 -19.39 7.93 16.26
CA LEU A 149 -18.65 6.80 16.80
C LEU A 149 -17.31 7.30 17.32
N TRP A 150 -17.09 7.05 18.61
CA TRP A 150 -15.86 7.42 19.31
C TRP A 150 -15.04 6.17 19.62
N LEU A 151 -13.72 6.30 19.62
CA LEU A 151 -12.78 5.36 20.21
C LEU A 151 -11.88 6.13 21.17
N GLY A 152 -12.24 6.12 22.45
CA GLY A 152 -11.63 7.01 23.43
C GLY A 152 -11.86 8.48 23.04
N PRO A 153 -10.81 9.34 23.00
CA PRO A 153 -10.94 10.75 22.65
C PRO A 153 -11.10 10.99 21.13
N LEU A 154 -11.11 9.94 20.32
CA LEU A 154 -10.99 10.05 18.88
C LEU A 154 -12.31 9.77 18.16
N VAL A 155 -12.68 10.62 17.20
CA VAL A 155 -13.85 10.41 16.33
C VAL A 155 -13.47 9.48 15.19
N LEU A 156 -14.13 8.31 15.10
CA LEU A 156 -13.94 7.33 14.03
C LEU A 156 -14.86 7.59 12.84
N ALA A 157 -16.13 7.89 13.11
CA ALA A 157 -17.12 8.17 12.08
C ALA A 157 -18.27 9.01 12.66
N SER A 158 -18.90 9.83 11.84
CA SER A 158 -20.12 10.54 12.20
C SER A 158 -21.11 10.45 11.04
N VAL A 159 -22.36 10.15 11.33
CA VAL A 159 -23.44 10.12 10.34
C VAL A 159 -24.42 11.23 10.71
N ARG A 160 -24.70 12.12 9.78
CA ARG A 160 -25.70 13.18 9.92
C ARG A 160 -26.80 12.98 8.89
N ARG A 161 -28.06 12.98 9.33
CA ARG A 161 -29.22 13.01 8.44
C ARG A 161 -29.50 14.46 8.06
N ARG A 162 -29.67 14.72 6.76
CA ARG A 162 -30.25 15.96 6.29
C ARG A 162 -31.68 15.68 5.83
N PRO A 163 -32.69 16.36 6.41
CA PRO A 163 -34.04 16.28 5.87
C PRO A 163 -34.02 16.81 4.43
N GLY A 164 -34.53 16.02 3.49
CA GLY A 164 -34.66 16.48 2.11
C GLY A 164 -35.90 17.32 1.91
N ARG A 165 -36.02 17.93 0.73
CA ARG A 165 -37.14 18.81 0.36
C ARG A 165 -38.49 18.09 0.25
N LEU A 166 -38.49 16.76 0.13
CA LEU A 166 -39.70 15.95 -0.01
C LEU A 166 -39.95 15.12 1.27
N PRO A 167 -41.21 15.01 1.74
CA PRO A 167 -41.55 14.15 2.87
C PRO A 167 -41.09 12.70 2.61
N GLY A 168 -40.33 12.13 3.54
CA GLY A 168 -39.80 10.77 3.44
C GLY A 168 -38.50 10.60 2.63
N VAL A 169 -38.00 11.65 1.96
CA VAL A 169 -36.73 11.61 1.22
C VAL A 169 -35.66 12.36 2.00
N GLY A 170 -34.86 11.64 2.80
CA GLY A 170 -33.70 12.20 3.51
C GLY A 170 -32.38 11.82 2.83
N THR A 171 -31.39 12.70 2.87
CA THR A 171 -30.01 12.33 2.48
C THR A 171 -29.19 12.02 3.73
N VAL A 172 -28.43 10.93 3.68
CA VAL A 172 -27.54 10.53 4.79
C VAL A 172 -26.12 10.89 4.41
N ALA A 173 -25.55 11.87 5.11
CA ALA A 173 -24.15 12.28 4.95
C ALA A 173 -23.32 11.63 6.06
N GLY A 174 -22.49 10.67 5.70
CA GLY A 174 -21.49 10.08 6.61
C GLY A 174 -20.13 10.75 6.41
N GLN A 175 -19.50 11.18 7.49
CA GLN A 175 -18.08 11.49 7.53
C GLN A 175 -17.36 10.36 8.27
N ILE A 176 -16.26 9.90 7.70
CA ILE A 176 -15.43 8.85 8.29
C ILE A 176 -14.04 9.45 8.46
N ASN A 177 -13.45 9.27 9.65
CA ASN A 177 -12.07 9.65 9.88
C ASN A 177 -11.15 8.57 9.31
N LEU A 178 -10.99 8.60 7.99
CA LEU A 178 -10.15 7.66 7.25
C LEU A 178 -8.68 7.70 7.72
N GLY A 179 -8.19 8.87 8.14
CA GLY A 179 -6.86 9.03 8.70
C GLY A 179 -6.62 8.17 9.94
N LEU A 180 -7.55 8.23 10.89
CA LEU A 180 -7.47 7.45 12.12
C LEU A 180 -7.69 5.95 11.91
N LEU A 181 -8.69 5.58 11.12
CA LEU A 181 -8.93 4.17 10.78
C LEU A 181 -7.71 3.55 10.08
N PHE A 182 -7.03 4.34 9.24
CA PHE A 182 -5.80 3.93 8.60
C PHE A 182 -4.66 3.72 9.59
N LEU A 183 -4.45 4.66 10.53
CA LEU A 183 -3.43 4.52 11.56
C LEU A 183 -3.63 3.26 12.40
N LEU A 184 -4.87 2.96 12.79
CA LEU A 184 -5.22 1.74 13.53
C LEU A 184 -4.98 0.48 12.69
N ALA A 185 -5.35 0.50 11.41
CA ALA A 185 -5.13 -0.62 10.50
C ALA A 185 -3.65 -0.91 10.27
N ALA A 186 -2.83 0.12 10.07
CA ALA A 186 -1.39 0.01 9.88
C ALA A 186 -0.70 -0.55 11.13
N LEU A 187 -1.08 -0.09 12.33
CA LEU A 187 -0.59 -0.63 13.59
C LEU A 187 -0.93 -2.12 13.74
N PHE A 188 -2.18 -2.50 13.46
CA PHE A 188 -2.62 -3.89 13.55
C PHE A 188 -1.88 -4.80 12.56
N ALA A 189 -1.75 -4.38 11.29
CA ALA A 189 -1.00 -5.12 10.29
C ALA A 189 0.49 -5.28 10.66
N GLY A 190 1.12 -4.22 11.19
CA GLY A 190 2.49 -4.25 11.70
C GLY A 190 2.66 -5.28 12.83
N LEU A 191 1.72 -5.30 13.78
CA LEU A 191 1.71 -6.28 14.88
C LEU A 191 1.56 -7.73 14.36
N LEU A 192 0.71 -7.97 13.36
CA LEU A 192 0.57 -9.31 12.76
C LEU A 192 1.84 -9.77 12.07
N VAL A 193 2.52 -8.89 11.32
CA VAL A 193 3.81 -9.20 10.68
C VAL A 193 4.88 -9.49 11.73
N LEU A 194 4.93 -8.69 12.80
CA LEU A 194 5.85 -8.91 13.92
C LEU A 194 5.58 -10.26 14.59
N ALA A 195 4.32 -10.57 14.91
CA ALA A 195 3.93 -11.85 15.51
C ALA A 195 4.31 -13.04 14.61
N TRP A 196 4.04 -12.96 13.32
CA TRP A 196 4.41 -13.99 12.35
C TRP A 196 5.93 -14.20 12.24
N THR A 197 6.70 -13.11 12.20
CA THR A 197 8.16 -13.19 12.11
C THR A 197 8.78 -13.77 13.38
N LEU A 198 8.27 -13.40 14.55
CA LEU A 198 8.68 -13.99 15.84
C LEU A 198 8.32 -15.47 15.92
N TRP A 199 7.09 -15.84 15.53
CA TRP A 199 6.65 -17.23 15.50
C TRP A 199 7.51 -18.12 14.59
N ARG A 200 7.86 -17.62 13.39
CA ARG A 200 8.77 -18.31 12.47
C ARG A 200 10.18 -18.47 13.04
N ARG A 201 10.69 -17.50 13.82
CA ARG A 201 11.99 -17.62 14.49
C ARG A 201 11.95 -18.68 15.58
N TRP A 202 10.88 -18.73 16.37
CA TRP A 202 10.68 -19.73 17.40
C TRP A 202 10.60 -21.15 16.83
N ARG A 203 9.82 -21.37 15.77
CA ARG A 203 9.69 -22.67 15.07
C ARG A 203 10.98 -23.22 14.45
N ARG A 204 12.03 -22.41 14.30
CA ARG A 204 13.32 -22.81 13.71
C ARG A 204 14.41 -23.06 14.76
N ARG A 205 14.10 -22.86 16.04
CA ARG A 205 14.93 -23.29 17.18
C ARG A 205 14.40 -24.61 17.68
#